data_AF-A0A7X7ENX0-F1
#
_entry.id   AF-A0A7X7ENX0-F1
#
_cell.length_a   1.000
_cell.length_b   1.000
_cell.length_c   1.000
_cell.angle_alpha   90.00
_cell.angle_beta   90.00
_cell.angle_gamma   90.00
#
_symmetry.space_group_name_H-M   'P 1'
#
loop_
_entity.id
_entity.type
_entity.pdbx_description
1 polymer ?
#
loop_
_entity_poly.entity_id
_entity_poly.type
_entity_poly.pdbx_seq_one_letter_code
_entity_poly.pdbx_strand_id
1 'polypeptide(L)'
;MNRSDLSLRAIWATVLFLFTFVCMQAPAQQFETTSAPIPTYRNPELLFLTPQPYSKLHVEVDAVEGAEPSAGIIQALEKFLNRYCDKPDGIEMARHKSIPRAEARGVPEEVLTWRYMDGLPAGSDKAATAYLYVLFFDSRLSGTATSDEGVEPYTTPRYPCAIFIDAAYWGSNFHRFVPRIVCHEAGHLLGLVKNTRHGDGAHCRNTSCLMFPTHSETRALASRAYREAFDLCPACRADIDLMKERSSDPKLSFNGPALVRTERFYRVIQLPNIIFWDYAPFKKSFDWRSISQAALNRWQSEGTQNSLRYLTWRNWTGRQDLAPFRSALQRALYDPDPRVVSLVEEITQRSIPAKSAY
;
A
#
# COMPACT_ATOMS: atom_id res chain seq x y z
N MET A 1 -27.72 62.23 -27.88
CA MET A 1 -27.28 60.81 -27.76
C MET A 1 -28.51 59.97 -27.46
N ASN A 2 -28.91 59.12 -28.40
CA ASN A 2 -30.17 58.39 -28.35
C ASN A 2 -30.09 57.18 -27.41
N ARG A 3 -31.13 57.01 -26.57
CA ARG A 3 -31.28 55.91 -25.61
C ARG A 3 -31.35 54.51 -26.25
N SER A 4 -31.48 54.42 -27.57
CA SER A 4 -31.56 53.16 -28.32
C SER A 4 -30.21 52.47 -28.54
N ASP A 5 -29.07 53.16 -28.38
CA ASP A 5 -27.74 52.57 -28.63
C ASP A 5 -27.11 51.87 -27.41
N LEU A 6 -27.66 52.07 -26.22
CA LEU A 6 -27.14 51.50 -24.97
C LEU A 6 -27.61 50.05 -24.73
N SER A 7 -28.77 49.63 -25.26
CA SER A 7 -29.28 48.27 -25.02
C SER A 7 -28.61 47.21 -25.89
N LEU A 8 -28.25 47.54 -27.13
CA LEU A 8 -27.58 46.60 -28.03
C LEU A 8 -26.15 46.27 -27.57
N ARG A 9 -25.41 47.24 -27.01
CA ARG A 9 -24.04 47.01 -26.52
C ARG A 9 -23.99 46.11 -25.28
N ALA A 10 -25.00 46.17 -24.40
CA ALA A 10 -25.10 45.30 -23.23
C ALA A 10 -25.45 43.84 -23.60
N ILE A 11 -26.26 43.65 -24.64
CA ILE A 11 -26.62 42.30 -25.13
C ILE A 11 -25.42 41.62 -25.79
N TRP A 12 -24.63 42.35 -26.60
CA TRP A 12 -23.42 41.78 -27.21
C TRP A 12 -22.32 41.46 -26.19
N ALA A 13 -22.16 42.27 -25.14
CA ALA A 13 -21.20 41.97 -24.06
C ALA A 13 -21.59 40.70 -23.28
N THR A 14 -22.89 40.43 -23.09
CA THR A 14 -23.37 39.25 -22.36
C THR A 14 -23.26 37.98 -23.22
N VAL A 15 -23.53 38.06 -24.53
CA VAL A 15 -23.36 36.92 -25.46
C VAL A 15 -21.89 36.58 -25.68
N LEU A 16 -21.00 37.58 -25.72
CA LEU A 16 -19.56 37.33 -25.84
C LEU A 16 -18.97 36.71 -24.55
N PHE A 17 -19.48 37.09 -23.37
CA PHE A 17 -19.07 36.51 -22.08
C PHE A 17 -19.54 35.05 -21.91
N LEU A 18 -20.72 34.72 -22.47
CA LEU A 18 -21.26 33.35 -22.46
C LEU A 18 -20.57 32.42 -23.47
N PHE A 19 -20.05 32.93 -24.60
CA PHE A 19 -19.33 32.12 -25.58
C PHE A 19 -17.86 31.86 -25.23
N THR A 20 -17.21 32.73 -24.44
CA THR A 20 -15.83 32.48 -23.97
C THR A 20 -15.72 31.44 -22.85
N PHE A 21 -16.82 31.05 -22.21
CA PHE A 21 -16.80 30.06 -21.12
C PHE A 21 -16.99 28.61 -21.58
N VAL A 22 -17.28 28.38 -22.86
CA VAL A 22 -17.66 27.04 -23.38
C VAL A 22 -16.49 26.27 -24.00
N CYS A 23 -15.34 26.89 -24.25
CA CYS A 23 -14.29 26.27 -25.11
C CYS A 23 -12.98 25.82 -24.43
N MET A 24 -12.87 25.76 -23.09
CA MET A 24 -11.65 25.22 -22.45
C MET A 24 -11.93 24.32 -21.23
N GLN A 25 -12.88 23.40 -21.35
CA GLN A 25 -12.78 22.15 -20.59
C GLN A 25 -12.10 21.12 -21.48
N ALA A 26 -10.76 21.19 -21.54
CA ALA A 26 -10.01 19.99 -21.87
C ALA A 26 -10.51 18.88 -20.93
N PRO A 27 -10.82 17.67 -21.42
CA PRO A 27 -11.18 16.58 -20.53
C PRO A 27 -10.05 16.48 -19.52
N ALA A 28 -10.37 16.74 -18.26
CA ALA A 28 -9.44 16.47 -17.18
C ALA A 28 -9.05 15.00 -17.37
N GLN A 29 -7.79 14.75 -17.73
CA GLN A 29 -7.23 13.43 -17.56
C GLN A 29 -7.41 13.14 -16.07
N GLN A 30 -8.43 12.35 -15.76
CA GLN A 30 -8.53 11.68 -14.48
C GLN A 30 -7.27 10.83 -14.43
N PHE A 31 -6.23 11.34 -13.77
CA PHE A 31 -5.18 10.48 -13.27
C PHE A 31 -5.90 9.45 -12.41
N GLU A 32 -5.95 8.21 -12.88
CA GLU A 32 -6.39 7.05 -12.11
C GLU A 32 -5.34 6.84 -11.00
N THR A 33 -5.35 7.70 -9.99
CA THR A 33 -4.62 7.49 -8.73
C THR A 33 -5.60 7.02 -7.67
N THR A 34 -6.43 6.05 -8.01
CA THR A 34 -7.15 5.26 -7.02
C THR A 34 -6.19 4.21 -6.47
N SER A 35 -6.13 4.05 -5.15
CA SER A 35 -5.54 2.87 -4.51
C SER A 35 -6.02 1.64 -5.27
N ALA A 36 -5.12 1.04 -6.07
CA ALA A 36 -5.52 -0.03 -6.96
C ALA A 36 -6.15 -1.15 -6.12
N PRO A 37 -7.25 -1.78 -6.57
CA PRO A 37 -7.98 -2.74 -5.76
C PRO A 37 -7.02 -3.82 -5.27
N ILE A 38 -7.00 -4.03 -3.94
CA ILE A 38 -6.17 -5.07 -3.33
C ILE A 38 -6.56 -6.39 -3.99
N PRO A 39 -5.59 -7.17 -4.49
CA PRO A 39 -5.91 -8.41 -5.18
C PRO A 39 -6.84 -9.30 -4.34
N THR A 40 -7.88 -9.83 -4.96
CA THR A 40 -8.86 -10.71 -4.30
C THR A 40 -8.31 -12.10 -4.03
N TYR A 41 -7.10 -12.43 -4.50
CA TYR A 41 -6.50 -13.69 -4.17
C TYR A 41 -6.08 -13.71 -2.69
N ARG A 42 -6.62 -14.71 -1.97
CA ARG A 42 -6.19 -15.16 -0.63
C ARG A 42 -6.57 -14.27 0.57
N ASN A 43 -7.20 -13.11 0.36
CA ASN A 43 -7.77 -12.26 1.42
C ASN A 43 -6.79 -11.99 2.60
N PRO A 44 -5.63 -11.36 2.35
CA PRO A 44 -4.63 -11.09 3.39
C PRO A 44 -5.17 -10.28 4.57
N GLU A 45 -6.23 -9.49 4.36
CA GLU A 45 -6.94 -8.76 5.42
C GLU A 45 -7.40 -9.65 6.58
N LEU A 46 -7.69 -10.94 6.31
CA LEU A 46 -8.16 -11.86 7.34
C LEU A 46 -7.07 -12.13 8.38
N LEU A 47 -5.78 -12.03 8.03
CA LEU A 47 -4.69 -12.14 8.99
C LEU A 47 -4.73 -11.03 10.05
N PHE A 48 -5.34 -9.89 9.75
CA PHE A 48 -5.53 -8.78 10.67
C PHE A 48 -6.87 -8.83 11.38
N LEU A 49 -7.94 -9.23 10.68
CA LEU A 49 -9.31 -9.15 11.20
C LEU A 49 -9.66 -10.23 12.22
N THR A 50 -9.14 -11.45 12.07
CA THR A 50 -9.55 -12.61 12.88
C THR A 50 -8.55 -12.93 13.99
N PRO A 51 -8.97 -13.58 15.09
CA PRO A 51 -8.08 -13.90 16.22
C PRO A 51 -7.08 -15.02 15.91
N GLN A 52 -7.23 -15.68 14.77
CA GLN A 52 -6.36 -16.74 14.27
C GLN A 52 -5.94 -16.43 12.83
N PRO A 53 -4.74 -16.82 12.40
CA PRO A 53 -3.74 -17.59 13.16
C PRO A 53 -2.90 -16.71 14.10
N TYR A 54 -3.11 -15.39 14.05
CA TYR A 54 -2.37 -14.41 14.83
C TYR A 54 -3.28 -13.75 15.87
N SER A 55 -3.03 -14.03 17.14
CA SER A 55 -3.75 -13.44 18.27
C SER A 55 -3.27 -12.03 18.61
N LYS A 56 -2.07 -11.65 18.15
CA LYS A 56 -1.46 -10.33 18.34
C LYS A 56 -1.23 -9.62 17.00
N LEU A 57 -1.28 -8.29 17.00
CA LEU A 57 -0.83 -7.45 15.88
C LEU A 57 0.29 -6.50 16.33
N HIS A 58 1.40 -6.52 15.62
CA HIS A 58 2.47 -5.54 15.78
C HIS A 58 2.39 -4.52 14.65
N VAL A 59 2.33 -3.23 15.01
CA VAL A 59 2.29 -2.11 14.07
C VAL A 59 3.57 -1.31 14.24
N GLU A 60 4.47 -1.44 13.27
CA GLU A 60 5.72 -0.68 13.23
C GLU A 60 5.49 0.66 12.52
N VAL A 61 5.93 1.75 13.15
CA VAL A 61 5.76 3.11 12.66
C VAL A 61 7.10 3.80 12.58
N ASP A 62 7.53 4.04 11.35
CA ASP A 62 8.71 4.83 11.03
C ASP A 62 8.31 6.20 10.48
N ALA A 63 9.18 7.18 10.71
CA ALA A 63 8.97 8.52 10.22
C ALA A 63 10.27 9.19 9.82
N VAL A 64 10.28 9.90 8.69
CA VAL A 64 11.36 10.83 8.35
C VAL A 64 11.27 12.05 9.26
N GLU A 65 12.43 12.58 9.66
CA GLU A 65 12.53 13.83 10.42
C GLU A 65 11.75 14.99 9.76
N GLY A 66 10.82 15.56 10.52
CA GLY A 66 9.86 16.58 10.08
C GLY A 66 8.52 16.04 9.56
N ALA A 67 8.39 14.73 9.39
CA ALA A 67 7.16 14.03 8.98
C ALA A 67 6.53 13.22 10.12
N GLU A 68 7.00 13.38 11.37
CA GLU A 68 6.59 12.55 12.47
C GLU A 68 5.08 12.65 12.79
N PRO A 69 4.40 11.51 13.00
CA PRO A 69 3.06 11.53 13.52
C PRO A 69 3.06 12.03 14.97
N SER A 70 2.07 12.85 15.31
CA SER A 70 1.77 13.21 16.70
C SER A 70 1.23 12.00 17.45
N ALA A 71 1.29 12.03 18.78
CA ALA A 71 0.69 10.97 19.62
C ALA A 71 -0.80 10.77 19.33
N GLY A 72 -1.53 11.84 18.96
CA GLY A 72 -2.94 11.76 18.60
C GLY A 72 -3.20 10.97 17.31
N ILE A 73 -2.31 11.06 16.32
CA ILE A 73 -2.38 10.26 15.08
C ILE A 73 -2.19 8.77 15.41
N ILE A 74 -1.16 8.45 16.19
CA ILE A 74 -0.89 7.06 16.60
C ILE A 74 -2.05 6.49 17.39
N GLN A 75 -2.59 7.24 18.35
CA GLN A 75 -3.73 6.81 19.14
C GLN A 75 -5.00 6.62 18.29
N ALA A 76 -5.21 7.45 17.26
CA ALA A 76 -6.34 7.30 16.35
C ALA A 76 -6.25 5.97 15.58
N LEU A 77 -5.07 5.66 15.03
CA LEU A 77 -4.82 4.38 14.35
C LEU A 77 -4.98 3.19 15.31
N GLU A 78 -4.38 3.26 16.50
CA GLU A 78 -4.50 2.21 17.52
C GLU A 78 -5.96 1.95 17.91
N LYS A 79 -6.75 3.01 18.16
CA LYS A 79 -8.17 2.90 18.47
C LYS A 79 -8.97 2.29 17.31
N PHE A 80 -8.65 2.69 16.08
CA PHE A 80 -9.29 2.15 14.88
C PHE A 80 -9.01 0.65 14.75
N LEU A 81 -7.75 0.23 14.85
CA LEU A 81 -7.36 -1.18 14.76
C LEU A 81 -7.95 -2.00 15.92
N ASN A 82 -7.91 -1.51 17.17
CA ASN A 82 -8.52 -2.22 18.31
C ASN A 82 -10.04 -2.39 18.16
N ARG A 83 -10.71 -1.46 17.47
CA ARG A 83 -12.15 -1.56 17.22
C ARG A 83 -12.49 -2.61 16.16
N TYR A 84 -11.71 -2.71 15.10
CA TYR A 84 -12.08 -3.52 13.93
C TYR A 84 -11.28 -4.81 13.76
N CYS A 85 -10.11 -4.96 14.38
CA CYS A 85 -9.35 -6.21 14.41
C CYS A 85 -9.71 -7.01 15.66
N ASP A 86 -9.88 -8.33 15.52
CA ASP A 86 -10.00 -9.24 16.66
C ASP A 86 -8.62 -9.81 17.00
N LYS A 87 -7.94 -9.21 17.98
CA LYS A 87 -6.60 -9.58 18.45
C LYS A 87 -6.61 -9.75 19.97
N PRO A 88 -6.91 -10.95 20.49
CA PRO A 88 -7.09 -11.17 21.93
C PRO A 88 -5.83 -10.89 22.76
N ASP A 89 -4.64 -11.04 22.18
CA ASP A 89 -3.36 -10.72 22.83
C ASP A 89 -2.93 -9.26 22.60
N GLY A 90 -3.82 -8.45 22.02
CA GLY A 90 -3.69 -7.02 21.86
C GLY A 90 -2.98 -6.58 20.57
N ILE A 91 -2.88 -5.26 20.44
CA ILE A 91 -2.21 -4.57 19.35
C ILE A 91 -1.07 -3.74 19.96
N GLU A 92 0.13 -3.91 19.44
CA GLU A 92 1.33 -3.20 19.88
C GLU A 92 1.73 -2.16 18.83
N MET A 93 1.74 -0.89 19.22
CA MET A 93 2.25 0.21 18.39
C MET A 93 3.74 0.42 18.72
N ALA A 94 4.64 0.09 17.80
CA ALA A 94 6.06 0.34 17.94
C ALA A 94 6.45 1.57 17.10
N ARG A 95 7.12 2.54 17.73
CA ARG A 95 7.65 3.72 17.06
C ARG A 95 9.15 3.79 17.24
N HIS A 96 9.88 3.91 16.13
CA HIS A 96 11.32 4.05 16.16
C HIS A 96 11.78 5.51 16.18
N LYS A 97 13.11 5.68 16.25
CA LYS A 97 13.74 6.98 16.07
C LYS A 97 13.47 7.47 14.65
N SER A 98 13.31 8.79 14.51
CA SER A 98 13.11 9.39 13.21
C SER A 98 14.29 9.08 12.27
N ILE A 99 13.97 8.80 11.01
CA ILE A 99 14.92 8.62 9.92
C ILE A 99 15.53 10.00 9.61
N PRO A 100 16.86 10.17 9.69
CA PRO A 100 17.49 11.47 9.45
C PRO A 100 17.18 12.02 8.06
N ARG A 101 16.85 13.32 7.95
CA ARG A 101 16.54 13.94 6.63
C ARG A 101 17.68 13.77 5.63
N ALA A 102 18.91 13.76 6.12
CA ALA A 102 20.11 13.59 5.29
C ALA A 102 20.17 12.20 4.65
N GLU A 103 19.72 11.17 5.36
CA GLU A 103 19.68 9.78 4.88
C GLU A 103 18.48 9.52 3.96
N ALA A 104 17.39 10.28 4.14
CA ALA A 104 16.19 10.20 3.30
C ALA A 104 16.30 10.99 1.97
N ARG A 105 17.24 11.93 1.87
CA ARG A 105 17.37 12.79 0.68
C ARG A 105 17.77 11.99 -0.56
N GLY A 106 16.98 12.14 -1.64
CA GLY A 106 17.18 11.42 -2.90
C GLY A 106 16.88 9.92 -2.82
N VAL A 107 16.24 9.47 -1.74
CA VAL A 107 15.92 8.06 -1.50
C VAL A 107 14.40 7.88 -1.60
N PRO A 108 13.89 7.04 -2.52
CA PRO A 108 12.46 6.72 -2.59
C PRO A 108 11.94 6.07 -1.30
N GLU A 109 10.67 6.27 -0.98
CA GLU A 109 10.04 5.76 0.22
C GLU A 109 10.14 4.24 0.37
N GLU A 110 10.09 3.49 -0.74
CA GLU A 110 10.29 2.04 -0.73
C GLU A 110 11.68 1.66 -0.23
N VAL A 111 12.69 2.39 -0.69
CA VAL A 111 14.07 2.13 -0.31
C VAL A 111 14.28 2.49 1.16
N LEU A 112 13.57 3.50 1.68
CA LEU A 112 13.53 3.76 3.12
C LEU A 112 12.95 2.57 3.88
N THR A 113 11.84 2.00 3.42
CA THR A 113 11.27 0.82 4.10
C THR A 113 12.27 -0.33 4.19
N TRP A 114 13.06 -0.59 3.15
CA TRP A 114 14.02 -1.70 3.18
C TRP A 114 15.20 -1.46 4.14
N ARG A 115 15.52 -0.20 4.40
CA ARG A 115 16.63 0.19 5.30
C ARG A 115 16.23 0.21 6.76
N TYR A 116 15.04 0.74 7.06
CA TYR A 116 14.64 1.06 8.44
C TYR A 116 13.61 0.10 9.02
N MET A 117 12.93 -0.70 8.18
CA MET A 117 12.02 -1.70 8.69
C MET A 117 12.78 -2.73 9.52
N ASP A 118 12.45 -2.82 10.80
CA ASP A 118 13.15 -3.63 11.79
C ASP A 118 12.48 -4.99 12.01
N GLY A 119 11.16 -5.05 11.84
CA GLY A 119 10.34 -6.22 12.06
C GLY A 119 10.02 -6.43 13.55
N LEU A 120 9.56 -7.63 13.89
CA LEU A 120 9.22 -7.95 15.28
C LEU A 120 10.43 -7.83 16.23
N PRO A 121 10.25 -7.26 17.43
CA PRO A 121 11.29 -7.22 18.46
C PRO A 121 11.90 -8.59 18.78
N ALA A 122 13.14 -8.58 19.27
CA ALA A 122 13.79 -9.80 19.74
C ALA A 122 12.99 -10.41 20.91
N GLY A 123 12.71 -11.72 20.84
CA GLY A 123 11.93 -12.43 21.86
C GLY A 123 10.41 -12.39 21.69
N SER A 124 9.89 -11.65 20.70
CA SER A 124 8.46 -11.70 20.36
C SER A 124 8.02 -13.10 19.90
N ASP A 125 6.79 -13.46 20.21
CA ASP A 125 6.16 -14.67 19.67
C ASP A 125 5.83 -14.47 18.18
N LYS A 126 6.77 -14.87 17.34
CA LYS A 126 6.66 -14.75 15.88
C LYS A 126 5.53 -15.60 15.29
N ALA A 127 5.12 -16.67 15.96
CA ALA A 127 4.07 -17.55 15.47
C ALA A 127 2.68 -16.95 15.73
N ALA A 128 2.52 -16.17 16.79
CA ALA A 128 1.25 -15.57 17.21
C ALA A 128 1.05 -14.10 16.75
N THR A 129 2.05 -13.47 16.14
CA THR A 129 2.03 -12.03 15.83
C THR A 129 1.93 -11.74 14.32
N ALA A 130 0.86 -11.08 13.91
CA ALA A 130 0.74 -10.45 12.59
C ALA A 130 1.51 -9.13 12.54
N TYR A 131 1.86 -8.67 11.34
CA TYR A 131 2.70 -7.48 11.17
C TYR A 131 2.08 -6.47 10.20
N LEU A 132 2.09 -5.19 10.59
CA LEU A 132 1.69 -4.05 9.77
C LEU A 132 2.75 -2.96 9.89
N TYR A 133 3.06 -2.30 8.78
CA TYR A 133 4.05 -1.23 8.72
C TYR A 133 3.42 0.09 8.28
N VAL A 134 3.85 1.19 8.88
CA VAL A 134 3.43 2.55 8.51
C VAL A 134 4.67 3.42 8.36
N LEU A 135 4.86 4.00 7.17
CA LEU A 135 5.91 4.99 6.94
C LEU A 135 5.30 6.38 6.76
N PHE A 136 5.72 7.31 7.60
CA PHE A 136 5.52 8.74 7.38
C PHE A 136 6.77 9.34 6.73
N PHE A 137 6.63 9.96 5.57
CA PHE A 137 7.77 10.49 4.81
C PHE A 137 7.49 11.88 4.24
N ASP A 138 8.46 12.49 3.58
CA ASP A 138 8.32 13.77 2.89
C ASP A 138 8.86 13.58 1.45
N SER A 139 7.97 13.42 0.47
CA SER A 139 8.36 13.15 -0.93
C SER A 139 9.17 14.28 -1.57
N ARG A 140 9.18 15.49 -0.97
CA ARG A 140 10.05 16.59 -1.42
C ARG A 140 11.52 16.30 -1.13
N LEU A 141 11.82 15.39 -0.18
CA LEU A 141 13.18 14.95 0.09
C LEU A 141 13.69 13.91 -0.90
N SER A 142 12.84 12.99 -1.34
CA SER A 142 13.20 11.95 -2.30
C SER A 142 13.40 12.51 -3.71
N GLY A 143 12.80 13.67 -4.02
CA GLY A 143 12.77 14.25 -5.36
C GLY A 143 11.85 13.48 -6.31
N THR A 144 11.00 12.59 -5.77
CA THR A 144 10.01 11.83 -6.55
C THR A 144 8.73 12.62 -6.81
N ALA A 145 8.46 13.65 -5.99
CA ALA A 145 7.35 14.55 -6.21
C ALA A 145 7.58 15.40 -7.46
N THR A 146 6.74 15.22 -8.47
CA THR A 146 6.75 16.05 -9.70
C THR A 146 6.05 17.40 -9.49
N SER A 147 5.35 17.57 -8.37
CA SER A 147 4.69 18.79 -7.94
C SER A 147 4.99 19.08 -6.46
N ASP A 148 4.77 20.32 -6.04
CA ASP A 148 4.82 20.70 -4.63
C ASP A 148 3.72 20.05 -3.79
N GLU A 149 2.77 19.35 -4.43
CA GLU A 149 1.57 18.76 -3.82
C GLU A 149 1.80 17.38 -3.20
N GLY A 150 3.02 16.85 -3.22
CA GLY A 150 3.35 15.55 -2.64
C GLY A 150 2.69 14.35 -3.33
N VAL A 151 2.80 13.18 -2.70
CA VAL A 151 2.23 11.91 -3.13
C VAL A 151 1.03 11.61 -2.26
N GLU A 152 -0.10 11.31 -2.89
CA GLU A 152 -1.30 10.90 -2.17
C GLU A 152 -1.01 9.67 -1.30
N PRO A 153 -1.43 9.64 -0.02
CA PRO A 153 -1.30 8.47 0.83
C PRO A 153 -1.87 7.23 0.19
N TYR A 154 -1.20 6.10 0.42
CA TYR A 154 -1.59 4.88 -0.22
C TYR A 154 -1.24 3.65 0.59
N THR A 155 -2.00 2.61 0.33
CA THR A 155 -1.57 1.22 0.54
C THR A 155 -1.12 0.66 -0.79
N THR A 156 -0.08 -0.17 -0.78
CA THR A 156 0.37 -0.80 -2.02
C THR A 156 -0.36 -2.14 -2.22
N PRO A 157 -1.01 -2.37 -3.37
CA PRO A 157 -1.56 -3.70 -3.68
C PRO A 157 -0.45 -4.75 -3.77
N ARG A 158 0.82 -4.30 -3.85
CA ARG A 158 1.96 -5.19 -3.99
C ARG A 158 2.37 -5.87 -2.71
N TYR A 159 2.09 -5.23 -1.58
CA TYR A 159 2.40 -5.67 -0.23
C TYR A 159 1.29 -5.11 0.68
N PRO A 160 0.20 -5.87 0.89
CA PRO A 160 -1.00 -5.42 1.58
C PRO A 160 -0.83 -5.42 3.10
N CYS A 161 0.34 -4.97 3.58
CA CYS A 161 0.70 -4.87 4.99
C CYS A 161 1.46 -3.57 5.29
N ALA A 162 1.48 -2.61 4.35
CA ALA A 162 2.12 -1.30 4.53
C ALA A 162 1.19 -0.14 4.17
N ILE A 163 1.30 0.94 4.95
CA ILE A 163 0.69 2.24 4.72
C ILE A 163 1.80 3.27 4.50
N PHE A 164 1.65 4.11 3.49
CA PHE A 164 2.57 5.20 3.17
C PHE A 164 1.83 6.53 3.31
N ILE A 165 2.33 7.41 4.18
CA ILE A 165 1.75 8.73 4.42
C ILE A 165 2.80 9.79 4.09
N ASP A 166 2.56 10.57 3.04
CA ASP A 166 3.42 11.70 2.68
C ASP A 166 3.00 12.98 3.42
N ALA A 167 3.91 13.55 4.19
CA ALA A 167 3.71 14.81 4.89
C ALA A 167 3.65 16.01 3.94
N ALA A 168 4.26 15.91 2.75
CA ALA A 168 4.17 16.97 1.76
C ALA A 168 2.73 17.15 1.23
N TYR A 169 1.94 16.07 1.19
CA TYR A 169 0.63 16.06 0.53
C TYR A 169 -0.40 17.04 1.11
N TRP A 170 -0.32 17.38 2.40
CA TRP A 170 -1.20 18.38 3.03
C TRP A 170 -0.48 19.60 3.60
N GLY A 171 0.83 19.70 3.40
CA GLY A 171 1.66 20.77 3.95
C GLY A 171 1.32 21.10 5.41
N SER A 172 0.92 22.35 5.67
CA SER A 172 0.61 22.82 7.03
C SER A 172 -0.60 22.16 7.70
N ASN A 173 -1.46 21.47 6.93
CA ASN A 173 -2.66 20.81 7.46
C ASN A 173 -2.43 19.33 7.85
N PHE A 174 -1.20 18.83 7.71
CA PHE A 174 -0.84 17.44 7.99
C PHE A 174 -1.46 16.91 9.30
N HIS A 175 -1.18 17.52 10.43
CA HIS A 175 -1.67 17.04 11.74
C HIS A 175 -3.20 17.07 11.90
N ARG A 176 -3.92 17.83 11.07
CA ARG A 176 -5.38 17.94 11.13
C ARG A 176 -6.08 16.80 10.41
N PHE A 177 -5.57 16.39 9.25
CA PHE A 177 -6.25 15.40 8.39
C PHE A 177 -5.68 14.00 8.54
N VAL A 178 -4.40 13.86 8.84
CA VAL A 178 -3.71 12.58 8.93
C VAL A 178 -4.36 11.57 9.90
N PRO A 179 -4.91 11.95 11.08
CA PRO A 179 -5.60 10.97 11.93
C PRO A 179 -6.74 10.23 11.21
N ARG A 180 -7.47 10.93 10.34
CA ARG A 180 -8.55 10.32 9.54
C ARG A 180 -7.96 9.46 8.43
N ILE A 181 -6.95 9.98 7.74
CA ILE A 181 -6.40 9.33 6.55
C ILE A 181 -5.64 8.05 6.90
N VAL A 182 -4.85 8.03 7.97
CA VAL A 182 -4.19 6.80 8.40
C VAL A 182 -5.21 5.69 8.73
N CYS A 183 -6.37 6.05 9.30
CA CYS A 183 -7.46 5.11 9.53
C CYS A 183 -8.17 4.70 8.22
N HIS A 184 -8.26 5.60 7.24
CA HIS A 184 -8.77 5.29 5.90
C HIS A 184 -7.89 4.26 5.19
N GLU A 185 -6.58 4.49 5.14
CA GLU A 185 -5.61 3.56 4.56
C GLU A 185 -5.58 2.22 5.32
N ALA A 186 -5.65 2.25 6.65
CA ALA A 186 -5.81 1.04 7.44
C ALA A 186 -7.11 0.30 7.06
N GLY A 187 -8.19 1.02 6.80
CA GLY A 187 -9.44 0.46 6.29
C GLY A 187 -9.28 -0.32 4.98
N HIS A 188 -8.45 0.17 4.04
CA HIS A 188 -8.10 -0.58 2.84
C HIS A 188 -7.39 -1.90 3.18
N LEU A 189 -6.39 -1.87 4.07
CA LEU A 189 -5.70 -3.10 4.51
C LEU A 189 -6.62 -4.10 5.21
N LEU A 190 -7.70 -3.63 5.84
CA LEU A 190 -8.75 -4.46 6.43
C LEU A 190 -9.79 -4.95 5.40
N GLY A 191 -9.55 -4.76 4.10
CA GLY A 191 -10.40 -5.29 3.03
C GLY A 191 -11.71 -4.54 2.83
N LEU A 192 -11.88 -3.35 3.43
CA LEU A 192 -13.01 -2.49 3.14
C LEU A 192 -13.05 -2.12 1.66
N VAL A 193 -14.19 -1.59 1.21
CA VAL A 193 -14.45 -1.06 -0.14
C VAL A 193 -14.38 -2.07 -1.30
N LYS A 194 -14.01 -3.32 -1.04
CA LYS A 194 -14.10 -4.44 -2.01
C LYS A 194 -15.55 -4.74 -2.44
N ASN A 195 -16.54 -4.45 -1.58
CA ASN A 195 -17.95 -4.66 -1.89
C ASN A 195 -18.54 -3.53 -2.77
N THR A 196 -18.64 -3.80 -4.07
CA THR A 196 -19.10 -2.83 -5.07
C THR A 196 -20.59 -2.45 -4.96
N ARG A 197 -21.36 -3.13 -4.09
CA ARG A 197 -22.75 -2.75 -3.80
C ARG A 197 -22.86 -1.36 -3.18
N HIS A 198 -21.87 -0.96 -2.37
CA HIS A 198 -21.87 0.35 -1.71
C HIS A 198 -20.54 1.13 -1.85
N GLY A 199 -19.53 0.52 -2.50
CA GLY A 199 -18.31 1.18 -2.93
C GLY A 199 -18.09 1.09 -4.45
N ASP A 200 -17.04 1.72 -4.95
CA ASP A 200 -16.58 1.63 -6.34
C ASP A 200 -15.40 0.65 -6.53
N GLY A 201 -15.04 -0.10 -5.47
CA GLY A 201 -13.87 -0.98 -5.44
C GLY A 201 -12.62 -0.30 -4.87
N ALA A 202 -12.60 1.04 -4.82
CA ALA A 202 -11.52 1.84 -4.24
C ALA A 202 -11.99 2.65 -3.04
N HIS A 203 -13.26 3.05 -2.96
CA HIS A 203 -13.81 3.89 -1.90
C HIS A 203 -15.30 3.59 -1.63
N CYS A 204 -15.80 4.06 -0.50
CA CYS A 204 -17.22 4.03 -0.15
C CYS A 204 -17.97 5.22 -0.77
N ARG A 205 -19.21 5.01 -1.24
CA ARG A 205 -20.05 6.09 -1.79
C ARG A 205 -20.74 6.95 -0.74
N ASN A 206 -20.78 6.51 0.53
CA ASN A 206 -21.43 7.25 1.61
C ASN A 206 -20.52 8.38 2.11
N THR A 207 -20.92 9.63 1.89
CA THR A 207 -20.16 10.85 2.23
C THR A 207 -19.83 11.02 3.71
N SER A 208 -20.54 10.32 4.60
CA SER A 208 -20.31 10.33 6.05
C SER A 208 -19.46 9.14 6.52
N CYS A 209 -19.02 8.27 5.62
CA CYS A 209 -18.14 7.15 5.95
C CYS A 209 -16.69 7.61 6.04
N LEU A 210 -15.89 7.00 6.93
CA LEU A 210 -14.44 7.12 6.91
C LEU A 210 -13.85 6.79 5.53
N MET A 211 -14.37 5.75 4.87
CA MET A 211 -13.89 5.25 3.57
C MET A 211 -14.36 6.07 2.36
N PHE A 212 -14.99 7.23 2.56
CA PHE A 212 -15.35 8.13 1.45
C PHE A 212 -14.11 8.85 0.89
N PRO A 213 -13.95 8.99 -0.43
CA PRO A 213 -12.78 9.63 -1.03
C PRO A 213 -12.83 11.13 -0.76
N THR A 214 -11.82 11.65 -0.07
CA THR A 214 -11.77 13.08 0.30
C THR A 214 -10.59 13.77 -0.34
N HIS A 215 -10.60 13.83 -1.67
CA HIS A 215 -9.56 14.48 -2.47
C HIS A 215 -9.78 15.99 -2.68
N SER A 216 -10.72 16.64 -1.98
CA SER A 216 -10.84 18.11 -2.08
C SER A 216 -10.87 18.79 -0.72
N GLU A 217 -9.82 19.56 -0.44
CA GLU A 217 -9.69 20.43 0.72
C GLU A 217 -10.93 21.34 0.90
N THR A 218 -11.55 21.72 -0.22
CA THR A 218 -12.78 22.54 -0.26
C THR A 218 -13.98 21.85 0.37
N ARG A 219 -14.14 20.52 0.24
CA ARG A 219 -15.23 19.76 0.90
C ARG A 219 -14.90 19.42 2.36
N ALA A 220 -13.63 19.15 2.64
CA ALA A 220 -13.12 18.86 3.97
C ALA A 220 -13.29 20.05 4.94
N LEU A 221 -13.06 21.27 4.45
CA LEU A 221 -13.22 22.49 5.25
C LEU A 221 -14.69 22.86 5.49
N ALA A 222 -15.56 22.60 4.51
CA ALA A 222 -16.97 23.04 4.50
C ALA A 222 -17.94 22.12 5.25
N SER A 223 -17.65 20.82 5.41
CA SER A 223 -18.59 19.89 6.05
C SER A 223 -18.21 19.56 7.49
N ARG A 224 -19.08 19.94 8.44
CA ARG A 224 -18.99 19.51 9.84
C ARG A 224 -18.98 17.98 9.97
N ALA A 225 -19.75 17.31 9.12
CA ALA A 225 -19.79 15.85 9.02
C ALA A 225 -18.40 15.24 8.72
N TYR A 226 -17.56 15.88 7.92
CA TYR A 226 -16.21 15.40 7.63
C TYR A 226 -15.27 15.48 8.82
N ARG A 227 -15.37 16.55 9.62
CA ARG A 227 -14.54 16.75 10.83
C ARG A 227 -14.86 15.74 11.94
N GLU A 228 -16.04 15.14 11.91
CA GLU A 228 -16.55 14.24 12.94
C GLU A 228 -16.58 12.76 12.50
N ALA A 229 -16.53 12.47 11.18
CA ALA A 229 -16.66 11.11 10.64
C ALA A 229 -15.38 10.25 10.75
N PHE A 230 -14.97 9.88 11.96
CA PHE A 230 -13.92 8.88 12.19
C PHE A 230 -14.42 7.43 12.12
N ASP A 231 -15.69 7.22 11.79
CA ASP A 231 -16.35 5.93 11.88
C ASP A 231 -16.72 5.38 10.48
N LEU A 232 -16.78 4.06 10.40
CA LEU A 232 -17.28 3.35 9.24
C LEU A 232 -18.80 3.53 9.15
N CYS A 233 -19.36 3.64 7.94
CA CYS A 233 -20.81 3.59 7.81
C CYS A 233 -21.35 2.16 8.11
N PRO A 234 -22.66 1.99 8.35
CA PRO A 234 -23.23 0.67 8.64
C PRO A 234 -22.88 -0.41 7.61
N ALA A 235 -22.81 -0.07 6.32
CA ALA A 235 -22.47 -1.02 5.26
C ALA A 235 -21.00 -1.48 5.33
N CYS A 236 -20.06 -0.56 5.57
CA CYS A 236 -18.65 -0.93 5.74
C CYS A 236 -18.41 -1.75 7.03
N ARG A 237 -19.16 -1.48 8.10
CA ARG A 237 -19.11 -2.33 9.31
C ARG A 237 -19.63 -3.74 9.05
N ALA A 238 -20.76 -3.85 8.36
CA ALA A 238 -21.31 -5.16 7.98
C ALA A 238 -20.33 -5.98 7.13
N ASP A 239 -19.56 -5.34 6.24
CA ASP A 239 -18.50 -6.02 5.48
C ASP A 239 -17.41 -6.59 6.41
N ILE A 240 -16.95 -5.81 7.40
CA ILE A 240 -15.95 -6.27 8.39
C ILE A 240 -16.49 -7.45 9.18
N ASP A 241 -17.71 -7.33 9.70
CA ASP A 241 -18.35 -8.38 10.49
C ASP A 241 -18.48 -9.68 9.69
N LEU A 242 -18.93 -9.58 8.43
CA LEU A 242 -18.99 -10.73 7.52
C LEU A 242 -17.61 -11.33 7.22
N MET A 243 -16.56 -10.51 7.08
CA MET A 243 -15.21 -11.00 6.86
C MET A 243 -14.65 -11.73 8.09
N LYS A 244 -14.97 -11.27 9.30
CA LYS A 244 -14.56 -11.92 10.56
C LYS A 244 -15.13 -13.33 10.74
N GLU A 245 -16.25 -13.63 10.11
CA GLU A 245 -16.84 -14.99 10.11
C GLU A 245 -16.05 -15.98 9.23
N ARG A 246 -15.10 -15.50 8.43
CA ARG A 246 -14.30 -16.32 7.51
C ARG A 246 -12.99 -16.73 8.17
N SER A 247 -12.45 -17.88 7.78
CA SER A 247 -11.09 -18.26 8.16
C SER A 247 -10.06 -17.65 7.22
N SER A 248 -8.91 -17.26 7.77
CA SER A 248 -7.72 -16.91 6.99
C SER A 248 -7.28 -18.07 6.10
N ASP A 249 -6.72 -17.76 4.93
CA ASP A 249 -6.14 -18.80 4.08
C ASP A 249 -4.89 -19.41 4.74
N PRO A 250 -4.85 -20.74 5.00
CA PRO A 250 -3.74 -21.39 5.69
C PRO A 250 -2.42 -21.36 4.90
N LYS A 251 -2.45 -20.94 3.63
CA LYS A 251 -1.26 -20.72 2.81
C LYS A 251 -0.57 -19.40 3.10
N LEU A 252 -1.25 -18.45 3.73
CA LEU A 252 -0.69 -17.16 4.10
C LEU A 252 -0.10 -17.20 5.50
N SER A 253 1.06 -16.58 5.67
CA SER A 253 1.76 -16.47 6.95
C SER A 253 2.72 -15.28 6.95
N PHE A 254 3.16 -14.85 8.13
CA PHE A 254 4.24 -13.89 8.30
C PHE A 254 5.57 -14.57 8.65
N ASN A 255 6.66 -14.00 8.13
CA ASN A 255 8.02 -14.23 8.61
C ASN A 255 8.66 -12.88 8.91
N GLY A 256 8.54 -12.43 10.16
CA GLY A 256 8.79 -11.03 10.49
C GLY A 256 7.85 -10.13 9.68
N PRO A 257 8.36 -9.10 8.97
CA PRO A 257 7.55 -8.27 8.11
C PRO A 257 7.14 -8.96 6.80
N ALA A 258 7.83 -10.02 6.37
CA ALA A 258 7.54 -10.62 5.07
C ALA A 258 6.19 -11.36 5.09
N LEU A 259 5.29 -11.00 4.16
CA LEU A 259 4.08 -11.77 3.90
C LEU A 259 4.44 -12.94 2.98
N VAL A 260 4.15 -14.16 3.43
CA VAL A 260 4.53 -15.40 2.77
C VAL A 260 3.28 -16.15 2.33
N ARG A 261 3.17 -16.41 1.02
CA ARG A 261 2.18 -17.31 0.44
C ARG A 261 2.84 -18.62 0.01
N THR A 262 2.45 -19.72 0.62
CA THR A 262 2.96 -21.06 0.28
C THR A 262 2.01 -21.78 -0.66
N GLU A 263 2.48 -22.11 -1.85
CA GLU A 263 1.75 -22.89 -2.85
C GLU A 263 2.36 -24.28 -3.01
N ARG A 264 1.71 -25.12 -3.84
CA ARG A 264 2.27 -26.43 -4.17
C ARG A 264 3.56 -26.22 -4.97
N PHE A 265 4.69 -26.63 -4.40
CA PHE A 265 6.06 -26.57 -4.95
C PHE A 265 6.77 -25.23 -4.91
N TYR A 266 6.13 -24.13 -4.50
CA TYR A 266 6.80 -22.84 -4.39
C TYR A 266 6.16 -21.97 -3.32
N ARG A 267 6.84 -20.91 -2.93
CA ARG A 267 6.31 -19.85 -2.08
C ARG A 267 6.66 -18.50 -2.66
N VAL A 268 5.78 -17.55 -2.41
CA VAL A 268 5.93 -16.15 -2.76
C VAL A 268 6.12 -15.38 -1.47
N ILE A 269 7.22 -14.63 -1.39
CA ILE A 269 7.60 -13.83 -0.23
C ILE A 269 7.51 -12.36 -0.67
N GLN A 270 6.73 -11.58 0.06
CA GLN A 270 6.45 -10.18 -0.26
C GLN A 270 6.94 -9.28 0.87
N LEU A 271 7.64 -8.23 0.48
CA LEU A 271 8.00 -7.06 1.30
C LEU A 271 7.54 -5.81 0.50
N PRO A 272 7.55 -4.60 1.07
CA PRO A 272 7.15 -3.42 0.31
C PRO A 272 7.87 -3.32 -1.03
N ASN A 273 7.12 -3.36 -2.12
CA ASN A 273 7.65 -3.32 -3.49
C ASN A 273 8.69 -4.40 -3.87
N ILE A 274 8.81 -5.47 -3.08
CA ILE A 274 9.64 -6.65 -3.40
C ILE A 274 8.72 -7.86 -3.49
N ILE A 275 8.85 -8.61 -4.57
CA ILE A 275 8.36 -9.99 -4.66
C ILE A 275 9.55 -10.89 -4.86
N PHE A 276 9.54 -11.97 -4.09
CA PHE A 276 10.55 -12.99 -4.10
C PHE A 276 9.89 -14.35 -4.27
N TRP A 277 10.48 -15.19 -5.11
CA TRP A 277 9.97 -16.52 -5.43
C TRP A 277 10.99 -17.57 -5.02
N ASP A 278 10.53 -18.59 -4.31
CA ASP A 278 11.34 -19.71 -3.81
C ASP A 278 10.60 -21.03 -4.05
N TYR A 279 11.32 -22.14 -4.19
CA TYR A 279 10.75 -23.43 -4.60
C TYR A 279 11.10 -24.58 -3.67
N ALA A 280 10.24 -25.61 -3.68
CA ALA A 280 10.39 -26.79 -2.87
C ALA A 280 11.47 -27.75 -3.42
N PRO A 281 12.17 -28.51 -2.57
CA PRO A 281 12.11 -28.45 -1.10
C PRO A 281 12.72 -27.14 -0.59
N PHE A 282 11.98 -26.43 0.27
CA PHE A 282 12.43 -25.13 0.78
C PHE A 282 13.66 -25.36 1.66
N LYS A 283 14.83 -24.96 1.16
CA LYS A 283 16.08 -25.11 1.89
C LYS A 283 16.22 -23.97 2.90
N LYS A 284 16.26 -24.33 4.19
CA LYS A 284 16.34 -23.40 5.34
C LYS A 284 15.12 -22.47 5.46
N SER A 285 14.92 -21.92 6.66
CA SER A 285 14.15 -20.68 6.81
C SER A 285 14.83 -19.58 5.98
N PHE A 286 14.05 -18.79 5.25
CA PHE A 286 14.61 -17.60 4.61
C PHE A 286 14.77 -16.49 5.66
N ASP A 287 15.68 -15.57 5.40
CA ASP A 287 15.87 -14.36 6.19
C ASP A 287 15.42 -13.16 5.36
N TRP A 288 14.34 -12.52 5.77
CA TRP A 288 13.79 -11.36 5.06
C TRP A 288 14.79 -10.18 5.05
N ARG A 289 15.67 -10.05 6.05
CA ARG A 289 16.69 -8.99 6.07
C ARG A 289 17.70 -9.19 4.96
N SER A 290 18.11 -10.43 4.71
CA SER A 290 18.94 -10.76 3.55
C SER A 290 18.27 -10.40 2.22
N ILE A 291 16.94 -10.51 2.12
CA ILE A 291 16.17 -10.09 0.93
C ILE A 291 16.19 -8.56 0.80
N SER A 292 15.87 -7.83 1.87
CA SER A 292 15.92 -6.35 1.90
C SER A 292 17.33 -5.84 1.58
N GLN A 293 18.38 -6.44 2.14
CA GLN A 293 19.76 -6.06 1.86
C GLN A 293 20.14 -6.31 0.39
N ALA A 294 19.70 -7.43 -0.20
CA ALA A 294 19.90 -7.68 -1.62
C ALA A 294 19.18 -6.64 -2.50
N ALA A 295 17.98 -6.20 -2.08
CA ALA A 295 17.26 -5.10 -2.73
C ALA A 295 18.03 -3.80 -2.71
N LEU A 296 18.57 -3.46 -1.53
CA LEU A 296 19.38 -2.26 -1.32
C LEU A 296 20.64 -2.28 -2.17
N ASN A 297 21.38 -3.38 -2.15
CA ASN A 297 22.59 -3.53 -2.95
C ASN A 297 22.30 -3.39 -4.44
N ARG A 298 21.18 -3.96 -4.91
CA ARG A 298 20.75 -3.84 -6.31
C ARG A 298 20.42 -2.40 -6.67
N TRP A 299 19.58 -1.73 -5.87
CA TRP A 299 19.22 -0.33 -6.08
C TRP A 299 20.46 0.58 -6.13
N GLN A 300 21.44 0.36 -5.24
CA GLN A 300 22.70 1.09 -5.24
C GLN A 300 23.53 0.89 -6.52
N SER A 301 23.50 -0.33 -7.09
CA SER A 301 24.28 -0.67 -8.28
C SER A 301 23.65 -0.27 -9.62
N GLU A 302 22.31 -0.28 -9.72
CA GLU A 302 21.60 -0.13 -11.00
C GLU A 302 21.00 1.28 -11.22
N GLY A 303 20.87 2.10 -10.18
CA GLY A 303 20.25 3.42 -10.27
C GLY A 303 18.72 3.39 -10.43
N THR A 304 18.10 4.54 -10.21
CA THR A 304 16.64 4.71 -10.06
C THR A 304 15.89 4.60 -11.38
N GLN A 305 15.14 3.50 -11.55
CA GLN A 305 13.78 3.40 -12.15
C GLN A 305 13.43 1.95 -12.52
N ASN A 306 14.43 1.13 -12.87
CA ASN A 306 14.23 -0.28 -13.23
C ASN A 306 14.62 -1.27 -12.13
N SER A 307 15.36 -0.84 -11.10
CA SER A 307 15.85 -1.68 -10.01
C SER A 307 14.77 -2.16 -9.02
N LEU A 308 13.58 -1.55 -9.06
CA LEU A 308 12.43 -1.90 -8.22
C LEU A 308 11.63 -3.10 -8.76
N ARG A 309 12.06 -3.69 -9.90
CA ARG A 309 11.42 -4.86 -10.49
C ARG A 309 12.08 -6.13 -9.98
N TYR A 310 11.34 -6.81 -9.11
CA TYR A 310 11.46 -8.22 -8.73
C TYR A 310 12.87 -8.74 -8.38
N LEU A 311 13.07 -9.09 -7.11
CA LEU A 311 14.29 -9.79 -6.71
C LEU A 311 14.07 -11.28 -6.83
N THR A 312 14.71 -11.88 -7.83
CA THR A 312 14.94 -13.33 -7.86
C THR A 312 16.15 -13.65 -7.03
N TRP A 313 16.04 -14.58 -6.09
CA TRP A 313 17.23 -15.08 -5.40
C TRP A 313 18.04 -15.95 -6.32
N ARG A 314 19.25 -15.48 -6.57
CA ARG A 314 20.23 -16.10 -7.44
C ARG A 314 21.08 -17.17 -6.74
N ASN A 315 20.58 -17.88 -5.71
CA ASN A 315 21.24 -19.14 -5.29
C ASN A 315 20.83 -20.33 -6.17
N TRP A 316 20.67 -20.10 -7.47
CA TRP A 316 20.85 -21.18 -8.43
C TRP A 316 22.35 -21.46 -8.53
N THR A 317 22.90 -22.17 -7.54
CA THR A 317 24.33 -22.55 -7.50
C THR A 317 24.65 -23.71 -8.45
N GLY A 318 23.94 -23.82 -9.57
CA GLY A 318 24.32 -24.63 -10.72
C GLY A 318 24.23 -26.16 -10.62
N ARG A 319 23.82 -26.78 -9.50
CA ARG A 319 23.67 -28.26 -9.41
C ARG A 319 22.64 -28.73 -8.38
N GLN A 320 21.37 -28.40 -8.57
CA GLN A 320 20.31 -29.03 -7.77
C GLN A 320 19.18 -29.51 -8.68
N ASP A 321 18.55 -30.60 -8.25
CA ASP A 321 17.51 -31.36 -8.94
C ASP A 321 16.61 -30.46 -9.81
N LEU A 322 16.71 -30.66 -11.13
CA LEU A 322 15.97 -29.88 -12.12
C LEU A 322 14.48 -30.18 -12.06
N ALA A 323 14.05 -31.33 -11.54
CA ALA A 323 12.65 -31.74 -11.57
C ALA A 323 11.76 -30.92 -10.62
N PRO A 324 12.10 -30.73 -9.33
CA PRO A 324 11.36 -29.85 -8.43
C PRO A 324 11.32 -28.40 -8.93
N PHE A 325 12.45 -27.89 -9.43
CA PHE A 325 12.53 -26.55 -9.99
C PHE A 325 11.60 -26.36 -11.20
N ARG A 326 11.63 -27.29 -12.18
CA ARG A 326 10.74 -27.24 -13.36
C ARG A 326 9.27 -27.34 -12.96
N SER A 327 8.93 -28.21 -12.01
CA SER A 327 7.56 -28.36 -11.51
C SER A 327 7.06 -27.07 -10.84
N ALA A 328 7.93 -26.42 -10.06
CA ALA A 328 7.63 -25.15 -9.43
C ALA A 328 7.44 -24.02 -10.46
N LEU A 329 8.33 -23.90 -11.46
CA LEU A 329 8.19 -22.93 -12.55
C LEU A 329 6.87 -23.15 -13.32
N GLN A 330 6.61 -24.38 -13.75
CA GLN A 330 5.41 -24.71 -14.52
C GLN A 330 4.14 -24.38 -13.73
N ARG A 331 4.12 -24.62 -12.42
CA ARG A 331 2.97 -24.27 -11.58
C ARG A 331 2.81 -22.76 -11.41
N ALA A 332 3.91 -22.03 -11.25
CA ALA A 332 3.93 -20.59 -10.98
C ALA A 332 3.63 -19.72 -12.22
N LEU A 333 3.76 -20.28 -13.43
CA LEU A 333 3.23 -19.65 -14.66
C LEU A 333 1.69 -19.51 -14.65
N TYR A 334 1.00 -20.26 -13.79
CA TYR A 334 -0.45 -20.16 -13.56
C TYR A 334 -0.75 -19.60 -12.15
N ASP A 335 0.13 -18.77 -11.62
CA ASP A 335 -0.10 -18.06 -10.37
C ASP A 335 -1.18 -16.96 -10.59
N PRO A 336 -2.12 -16.77 -9.64
CA PRO A 336 -3.13 -15.71 -9.76
C PRO A 336 -2.56 -14.29 -9.67
N ASP A 337 -1.34 -14.12 -9.16
CA ASP A 337 -0.63 -12.85 -9.15
C ASP A 337 0.16 -12.70 -10.46
N PRO A 338 -0.24 -11.81 -11.40
CA PRO A 338 0.45 -11.64 -12.68
C PRO A 338 1.91 -11.21 -12.52
N ARG A 339 2.27 -10.65 -11.36
CA ARG A 339 3.64 -10.28 -11.04
C ARG A 339 4.52 -11.50 -10.78
N VAL A 340 3.96 -12.54 -10.16
CA VAL A 340 4.65 -13.82 -9.97
C VAL A 340 4.84 -14.51 -11.32
N VAL A 341 3.82 -14.46 -12.20
CA VAL A 341 3.93 -14.98 -13.57
C VAL A 341 5.05 -14.27 -14.32
N SER A 342 5.04 -12.94 -14.36
CA SER A 342 6.07 -12.13 -15.03
C SER A 342 7.48 -12.43 -14.48
N LEU A 343 7.61 -12.58 -13.17
CA LEU A 343 8.86 -12.95 -12.52
C LEU A 343 9.37 -14.32 -12.97
N VAL A 344 8.48 -15.30 -13.03
CA VAL A 344 8.80 -16.69 -13.42
C VAL A 344 9.13 -16.80 -14.90
N GLU A 345 8.48 -16.02 -15.77
CA GLU A 345 8.83 -15.90 -17.18
C GLU A 345 10.25 -15.36 -17.37
N GLU A 346 10.64 -14.31 -16.63
CA GLU A 346 12.00 -13.76 -16.65
C GLU A 346 13.05 -14.79 -16.19
N ILE A 347 12.76 -15.56 -15.13
CA ILE A 347 13.61 -16.66 -14.69
C ILE A 347 13.75 -17.71 -15.80
N THR A 348 12.63 -18.11 -16.41
CA THR A 348 12.60 -19.14 -17.46
C THR A 348 13.46 -18.73 -18.66
N GLN A 349 13.35 -17.48 -19.10
CA GLN A 349 14.14 -16.92 -20.21
C GLN A 349 15.66 -16.89 -19.91
N ARG A 350 16.05 -16.68 -18.65
CA ARG A 350 17.47 -16.61 -18.23
C ARG A 350 18.07 -17.97 -17.90
N SER A 351 17.28 -18.90 -17.37
CA SER A 351 17.74 -20.17 -16.80
C SER A 351 17.74 -21.34 -17.78
N ILE A 352 17.05 -21.24 -18.91
CA ILE A 352 17.05 -22.27 -19.96
C ILE A 352 17.98 -21.79 -21.08
N PRO A 353 19.20 -22.31 -21.21
CA PRO A 353 20.03 -22.03 -22.37
C PRO A 353 19.26 -22.42 -23.62
N ALA A 354 19.26 -21.58 -24.66
CA ALA A 354 18.61 -21.82 -25.95
C ALA A 354 19.14 -23.05 -26.73
N LYS A 355 19.93 -23.92 -26.09
CA LYS A 355 20.58 -25.11 -26.67
C LYS A 355 20.20 -26.36 -25.88
N SER A 356 18.93 -26.73 -25.95
CA SER A 356 18.50 -28.13 -25.83
C SER A 356 17.40 -28.45 -26.84
N ALA A 357 17.50 -27.82 -28.03
CA ALA A 357 16.93 -28.37 -29.25
C ALA A 357 18.01 -29.28 -29.86
N TYR A 358 17.99 -30.54 -29.45
CA TYR A 358 18.58 -31.66 -30.17
C TYR A 358 17.48 -32.67 -30.43
#